data_AF-A0A4Q0XE30-F1
#
_entry.id   AF-A0A4Q0XE30-F1
#
_cell.length_a   1.000
_cell.length_b   1.000
_cell.length_c   1.000
_cell.angle_alpha   90.00
_cell.angle_beta   90.00
_cell.angle_gamma   90.00
#
_symmetry.space_group_name_H-M   'P 1'
#
loop_
_entity.id
_entity.type
_entity.pdbx_description
1 polymer ?
#
loop_
_entity_poly.entity_id
_entity_poly.type
_entity_poly.pdbx_seq_one_letter_code
_entity_poly.pdbx_strand_id
1 'polypeptide(L)'
;MYQLTYRSIARPRLKFEDLEAILEEANATNSARNISGCLIYHNNSFVQILEGNKKDVRHVYRKIKADDRHQSVTLLWDTNVETRFFKEWHMAFYRPEDKNIKTFVNDLLTFSDLTEKPTSPLLTFWATVQKILLDGTVKQFEKVY
;
A
#
# COMPACT_ATOMS: atom_id res chain seq x y z
N MET A 1 11.04 3.45 14.41
CA MET A 1 10.38 2.43 13.57
C MET A 1 10.55 2.82 12.11
N TYR A 2 10.23 1.95 11.15
CA TYR A 2 10.54 2.16 9.73
C TYR A 2 9.31 1.96 8.84
N GLN A 3 9.24 2.73 7.76
CA GLN A 3 8.20 2.66 6.77
C GLN A 3 8.78 2.69 5.36
N LEU A 4 8.24 1.84 4.49
CA LEU A 4 8.60 1.77 3.08
C LEU A 4 7.33 1.71 2.24
N THR A 5 7.26 2.57 1.22
CA THR A 5 6.18 2.58 0.24
C THR A 5 6.75 2.34 -1.15
N TYR A 6 6.12 1.47 -1.92
CA TYR A 6 6.48 1.24 -3.32
C TYR A 6 5.25 1.12 -4.21
N ARG A 7 5.49 1.26 -5.52
CA ARG A 7 4.55 0.94 -6.58
C ARG A 7 5.18 -0.06 -7.55
N SER A 8 4.37 -0.94 -8.13
CA SER A 8 4.78 -1.84 -9.22
C SER A 8 3.63 -2.08 -10.20
N ILE A 9 3.94 -2.68 -11.34
CA ILE A 9 2.96 -3.05 -12.37
C ILE A 9 2.78 -4.57 -12.36
N ALA A 10 1.55 -5.05 -12.22
CA ALA A 10 1.22 -6.47 -12.32
C ALA A 10 1.52 -7.01 -13.73
N ARG A 11 1.92 -8.28 -13.82
CA ARG A 11 2.10 -8.92 -15.13
C ARG A 11 0.75 -9.14 -15.83
N PRO A 12 0.69 -9.14 -17.18
CA PRO A 12 -0.56 -9.25 -17.95
C PRO A 12 -1.37 -10.55 -17.77
N ARG A 13 -0.89 -11.51 -16.97
CA ARG A 13 -1.54 -12.81 -16.73
C ARG A 13 -1.85 -13.06 -15.26
N LEU A 14 -1.73 -12.04 -14.41
CA LEU A 14 -2.09 -12.15 -13.00
C LEU A 14 -3.58 -12.45 -12.88
N LYS A 15 -3.91 -13.59 -12.29
CA LYS A 15 -5.29 -14.00 -12.03
C LYS A 15 -5.72 -13.61 -10.63
N PHE A 16 -7.00 -13.81 -10.35
CA PHE A 16 -7.56 -13.55 -9.04
C PHE A 16 -6.96 -14.46 -7.97
N GLU A 17 -6.73 -15.73 -8.28
CA GLU A 17 -6.11 -16.69 -7.36
C GLU A 17 -4.67 -16.29 -6.99
N ASP A 18 -3.96 -15.64 -7.91
CA ASP A 18 -2.62 -15.11 -7.63
C ASP A 18 -2.67 -13.96 -6.61
N LEU A 19 -3.73 -13.14 -6.63
CA LEU A 19 -3.93 -12.05 -5.67
C LEU A 19 -4.22 -12.60 -4.27
N GLU A 20 -5.04 -13.64 -4.17
CA GLU A 20 -5.30 -14.32 -2.90
C GLU A 20 -4.03 -14.95 -2.33
N ALA A 21 -3.24 -15.62 -3.18
CA ALA A 21 -1.95 -16.18 -2.78
C ALA A 21 -0.95 -15.09 -2.31
N ILE A 22 -0.92 -13.93 -2.99
CA ILE A 22 -0.11 -12.78 -2.54
C ILE A 22 -0.56 -12.34 -1.14
N LEU A 23 -1.86 -12.25 -0.89
CA LEU A 23 -2.40 -11.79 0.38
C LEU A 23 -2.12 -12.78 1.52
N GLU A 24 -2.30 -14.07 1.29
CA GLU A 24 -1.98 -15.11 2.26
C GLU A 24 -0.48 -15.09 2.62
N GLU A 25 0.39 -15.04 1.60
CA GLU A 25 1.83 -14.97 1.80
C GLU A 25 2.24 -13.69 2.53
N ALA A 26 1.66 -12.55 2.18
CA ALA A 26 1.92 -11.27 2.82
C ALA A 26 1.50 -11.30 4.29
N ASN A 27 0.30 -11.79 4.60
CA ASN A 27 -0.17 -11.91 5.98
C ASN A 27 0.72 -12.83 6.83
N ALA A 28 1.05 -14.02 6.32
CA ALA A 28 1.92 -14.95 7.03
C ALA A 28 3.34 -14.39 7.24
N THR A 29 3.93 -13.82 6.19
CA THR A 29 5.29 -13.26 6.21
C THR A 29 5.38 -12.04 7.13
N ASN A 30 4.38 -11.17 7.10
CA ASN A 30 4.34 -9.94 7.86
C ASN A 30 4.05 -10.19 9.34
N SER A 31 3.08 -11.05 9.65
CA SER A 31 2.76 -11.41 11.04
C SER A 31 3.97 -12.02 11.74
N ALA A 32 4.68 -12.95 11.10
CA ALA A 32 5.89 -13.58 11.63
C ALA A 32 7.05 -12.59 11.90
N ARG A 33 7.04 -11.40 11.29
CA ARG A 33 8.07 -10.36 11.42
C ARG A 33 7.57 -9.09 12.11
N ASN A 34 6.36 -9.12 12.67
CA ASN A 34 5.70 -7.96 13.24
C ASN A 34 5.70 -6.74 12.27
N ILE A 35 5.42 -7.00 10.99
CA ILE A 35 5.21 -5.99 9.96
C ILE A 35 3.70 -5.76 9.83
N SER A 36 3.32 -4.50 9.66
CA SER A 36 1.96 -4.07 9.31
C SER A 36 1.96 -3.33 7.98
N GLY A 37 0.80 -3.12 7.38
CA GLY A 37 0.72 -2.39 6.12
C GLY A 37 -0.59 -2.48 5.38
N CYS A 38 -0.58 -1.94 4.17
CA CYS A 38 -1.70 -1.95 3.23
C CYS A 38 -1.19 -2.22 1.82
N LEU A 39 -1.87 -3.10 1.09
CA LEU A 39 -1.64 -3.43 -0.31
C LEU A 39 -2.90 -3.06 -1.11
N ILE A 40 -2.72 -2.28 -2.16
CA ILE A 40 -3.78 -1.88 -3.07
C ILE A 40 -3.44 -2.43 -4.45
N TYR A 41 -4.40 -3.12 -5.07
CA TYR A 41 -4.33 -3.55 -6.46
C TYR A 41 -5.44 -2.89 -7.27
N HIS A 42 -5.08 -2.11 -8.29
CA HIS A 42 -6.02 -1.45 -9.17
C HIS A 42 -5.41 -1.18 -10.54
N ASN A 43 -6.16 -1.39 -11.63
CA ASN A 43 -5.72 -1.17 -13.02
C ASN A 43 -4.31 -1.71 -13.30
N ASN A 44 -4.08 -2.99 -12.98
CA ASN A 44 -2.79 -3.67 -13.15
C ASN A 44 -1.61 -2.98 -12.42
N SER A 45 -1.87 -2.15 -11.41
CA SER A 45 -0.87 -1.51 -10.57
C SER A 45 -1.04 -1.96 -9.13
N PHE A 46 0.11 -2.19 -8.47
CA PHE A 46 0.17 -2.39 -7.03
C PHE A 46 0.75 -1.15 -6.37
N VAL A 47 0.20 -0.80 -5.20
CA VAL A 47 0.81 0.13 -4.25
C VAL A 47 0.82 -0.56 -2.90
N GLN A 48 1.97 -0.59 -2.24
CA GLN A 48 2.06 -1.18 -0.91
C GLN A 48 2.86 -0.29 0.02
N ILE A 49 2.40 -0.23 1.27
CA ILE A 49 3.10 0.36 2.40
C ILE A 49 3.40 -0.72 3.43
N LEU A 50 4.63 -0.75 3.92
CA LEU A 50 5.15 -1.70 4.90
C LEU A 50 5.70 -0.93 6.09
N GLU A 51 5.34 -1.35 7.31
CA GLU A 51 5.74 -0.69 8.56
C GLU A 51 6.30 -1.72 9.54
N GLY A 52 7.42 -1.42 10.19
CA GLY A 52 8.03 -2.35 11.14
C GLY A 52 9.48 -2.01 11.48
N ASN A 53 10.26 -3.03 11.85
CA ASN A 53 11.70 -2.87 12.01
C ASN A 53 12.35 -2.69 10.63
N LYS A 54 13.31 -1.75 10.51
CA LYS A 54 14.01 -1.45 9.25
C LYS A 54 14.63 -2.67 8.58
N LYS A 55 15.21 -3.58 9.36
CA LYS A 55 15.85 -4.79 8.82
C LYS A 55 14.81 -5.72 8.20
N ASP A 56 13.70 -5.94 8.90
CA ASP A 56 12.63 -6.83 8.45
C ASP A 56 11.85 -6.27 7.28
N VAL A 57 11.50 -4.97 7.31
CA VAL A 57 10.84 -4.29 6.18
C VAL A 57 11.70 -4.36 4.93
N ARG A 58 13.01 -4.08 5.03
CA ARG A 58 13.92 -4.21 3.87
C ARG A 58 14.12 -5.65 3.42
N HIS A 59 14.01 -6.63 4.32
CA HIS A 59 14.06 -8.04 3.95
C HIS A 59 12.83 -8.44 3.12
N VAL A 60 11.63 -8.08 3.60
CA VAL A 60 10.37 -8.34 2.88
C VAL A 60 10.34 -7.60 1.54
N TYR A 61 10.75 -6.32 1.52
CA TYR A 61 10.79 -5.56 0.27
C TYR A 61 11.74 -6.16 -0.79
N ARG A 62 12.87 -6.76 -0.38
CA ARG A 62 13.75 -7.46 -1.33
C ARG A 62 13.10 -8.69 -1.93
N LYS A 63 12.35 -9.47 -1.13
CA LYS A 63 11.58 -10.62 -1.64
C LYS A 63 10.53 -10.17 -2.63
N ILE A 64 9.76 -9.14 -2.26
CA ILE A 64 8.75 -8.52 -3.12
C ILE A 64 9.36 -8.09 -4.44
N LYS A 65 10.51 -7.39 -4.42
CA LYS A 65 11.15 -6.92 -5.66
C LYS A 65 11.56 -8.04 -6.63
N ALA A 66 11.77 -9.25 -6.11
CA ALA A 66 12.14 -10.43 -6.90
C ALA A 66 10.92 -11.28 -7.30
N ASP A 67 9.71 -10.85 -6.98
CA ASP A 67 8.48 -11.58 -7.28
C ASP A 67 8.11 -11.46 -8.77
N ASP A 68 8.01 -12.59 -9.46
CA ASP A 68 7.72 -12.62 -10.90
C ASP A 68 6.29 -12.20 -11.25
N ARG A 69 5.38 -12.09 -10.26
CA ARG A 69 3.99 -11.67 -10.45
C ARG A 69 3.87 -10.19 -10.82
N HIS A 70 4.92 -9.39 -10.64
CA HIS A 70 4.94 -7.98 -11.00
C HIS A 70 6.25 -7.53 -11.68
N GLN A 71 6.32 -6.27 -12.07
CA GLN A 71 7.49 -5.64 -12.67
C GLN A 71 7.52 -4.13 -12.38
N SER A 72 8.58 -3.46 -12.83
CA SER A 72 8.72 -1.99 -12.74
C SER A 72 8.55 -1.46 -11.32
N VAL A 73 9.16 -2.15 -10.35
CA VAL A 73 9.09 -1.79 -8.93
C VAL A 73 9.82 -0.47 -8.70
N THR A 74 9.06 0.53 -8.26
CA THR A 74 9.53 1.88 -7.96
C THR A 74 9.35 2.16 -6.47
N LEU A 75 10.46 2.44 -5.79
CA LEU A 75 10.42 2.91 -4.40
C LEU A 75 9.91 4.35 -4.39
N LEU A 76 8.81 4.59 -3.68
CA LEU A 76 8.21 5.92 -3.57
C LEU A 76 8.67 6.62 -2.30
N TRP A 77 8.82 5.86 -1.21
CA TRP A 77 9.19 6.40 0.08
C TRP A 77 9.92 5.36 0.94
N ASP A 78 10.88 5.80 1.74
CA ASP A 78 11.72 4.94 2.59
C ASP A 78 12.29 5.74 3.78
N THR A 79 11.63 5.72 4.95
CA THR A 79 12.05 6.55 6.09
C THR A 79 11.79 5.93 7.48
N ASN A 80 12.41 6.53 8.50
CA ASN A 80 12.06 6.27 9.89
C ASN A 80 10.79 7.05 10.29
N VAL A 81 9.88 6.38 10.97
CA VAL A 81 8.63 6.97 11.49
C VAL A 81 8.51 6.73 13.00
N GLU A 82 7.78 7.62 13.69
CA GLU A 82 7.53 7.55 15.12
C GLU A 82 6.44 6.52 15.46
N THR A 83 5.34 6.50 14.70
CA THR A 83 4.16 5.66 14.93
C THR A 83 3.71 4.93 13.66
N ARG A 84 3.00 3.79 13.83
CA ARG A 84 2.46 2.98 12.73
C ARG A 84 1.14 3.61 12.35
N PHE A 85 0.87 3.73 11.06
CA PHE A 85 -0.44 4.16 10.59
C PHE A 85 -1.40 2.97 10.50
N PHE A 86 -0.90 1.74 10.29
CA PHE A 86 -1.70 0.53 10.13
C PHE A 86 -1.59 -0.43 11.33
N LYS A 87 -1.65 0.10 12.57
CA LYS A 87 -1.41 -0.68 13.81
C LYS A 87 -2.23 -1.96 13.91
N GLU A 88 -3.49 -1.91 13.53
CA GLU A 88 -4.43 -3.02 13.69
C GLU A 88 -4.29 -4.08 12.58
N TRP A 89 -3.60 -3.77 11.48
CA TRP A 89 -3.66 -4.56 10.25
C TRP A 89 -2.30 -5.12 9.84
N HIS A 90 -2.17 -6.45 9.83
CA HIS A 90 -0.97 -7.11 9.31
C HIS A 90 -0.77 -6.85 7.80
N MET A 91 -1.87 -6.89 7.03
CA MET A 91 -1.93 -6.39 5.66
C MET A 91 -3.39 -6.11 5.25
N ALA A 92 -3.72 -4.86 4.98
CA ALA A 92 -4.95 -4.52 4.26
C ALA A 92 -4.88 -4.97 2.80
N PHE A 93 -6.01 -5.39 2.21
CA PHE A 93 -6.10 -5.56 0.77
C PHE A 93 -7.36 -4.93 0.20
N TYR A 94 -7.21 -4.13 -0.86
CA TYR A 94 -8.32 -3.62 -1.63
C TYR A 94 -8.51 -4.40 -2.93
N ARG A 95 -9.72 -4.91 -3.17
CA ARG A 95 -10.06 -5.73 -4.34
C ARG A 95 -10.61 -4.88 -5.49
N PRO A 96 -10.30 -5.20 -6.76
CA PRO A 96 -10.87 -4.52 -7.92
C PRO A 96 -12.41 -4.56 -8.01
N GLU A 97 -13.05 -5.56 -7.41
CA GLU A 97 -14.51 -5.76 -7.40
C GLU A 97 -15.22 -4.91 -6.34
N ASP A 98 -14.50 -4.40 -5.35
CA ASP A 98 -15.05 -3.45 -4.41
C ASP A 98 -15.43 -2.20 -5.22
N LYS A 99 -16.72 -1.90 -5.31
CA LYS A 99 -17.23 -0.81 -6.17
C LYS A 99 -16.93 0.57 -5.60
N ASN A 100 -16.32 0.67 -4.43
CA ASN A 100 -16.21 1.91 -3.69
C ASN A 100 -14.83 2.15 -3.10
N ILE A 101 -13.83 2.24 -3.99
CA ILE A 101 -12.47 2.58 -3.58
C ILE A 101 -12.42 3.91 -2.87
N LYS A 102 -13.31 4.84 -3.23
CA LYS A 102 -13.44 6.12 -2.53
C LYS A 102 -13.87 5.92 -1.08
N THR A 103 -14.81 5.02 -0.81
CA THR A 103 -15.19 4.67 0.56
C THR A 103 -14.04 3.99 1.28
N PHE A 104 -13.39 2.99 0.69
CA PHE A 104 -12.22 2.36 1.34
C PHE A 104 -11.10 3.35 1.64
N VAL A 105 -10.76 4.21 0.68
CA VAL A 105 -9.75 5.27 0.85
C VAL A 105 -10.20 6.28 1.90
N ASN A 106 -11.46 6.70 1.91
CA ASN A 106 -11.99 7.62 2.92
C ASN A 106 -12.02 6.98 4.31
N ASP A 107 -12.39 5.71 4.43
CA ASP A 107 -12.37 4.98 5.69
C ASP A 107 -10.94 4.90 6.20
N LEU A 108 -9.99 4.49 5.35
CA LEU A 108 -8.57 4.43 5.69
C LEU A 108 -8.00 5.81 6.05
N LEU A 109 -8.37 6.86 5.31
CA LEU A 109 -7.98 8.25 5.58
C LEU A 109 -8.52 8.70 6.93
N THR A 110 -9.80 8.44 7.20
CA THR A 110 -10.45 8.72 8.49
C THR A 110 -9.72 7.99 9.62
N PHE A 111 -9.38 6.71 9.45
CA PHE A 111 -8.59 5.96 10.42
C PHE A 111 -7.18 6.52 10.60
N SER A 112 -6.59 7.07 9.54
CA SER A 112 -5.27 7.70 9.58
C SER A 112 -5.29 9.13 10.14
N ASP A 113 -6.38 9.87 9.96
CA ASP A 113 -6.61 11.22 10.48
C ASP A 113 -6.90 11.21 11.99
N LEU A 114 -7.35 10.07 12.52
CA LEU A 114 -7.36 9.80 13.97
C LEU A 114 -5.95 9.69 14.57
N THR A 115 -4.89 9.70 13.73
CA THR A 115 -3.50 9.82 14.19
C THR A 115 -3.07 11.29 14.17
N GLU A 116 -2.70 11.83 15.33
CA GLU A 116 -2.60 13.28 15.60
C GLU A 116 -1.60 14.09 14.74
N LYS A 117 -0.88 13.49 13.77
CA LYS A 117 0.10 14.20 12.94
C LYS A 117 0.17 13.62 11.51
N PRO A 118 -0.34 14.31 10.47
CA PRO A 118 -0.12 13.87 9.09
C PRO A 118 1.37 14.04 8.76
N THR A 119 2.08 12.92 8.77
CA THR A 119 3.50 12.92 8.44
C THR A 119 3.64 12.89 6.91
N SER A 120 4.60 13.64 6.36
CA SER A 120 4.93 13.68 4.91
C SER A 120 4.91 12.33 4.15
N PRO A 121 5.33 11.18 4.74
CA PRO A 121 5.21 9.85 4.13
C PRO A 121 3.78 9.44 3.72
N LEU A 122 2.82 9.71 4.61
CA LEU A 122 1.43 9.26 4.46
C LEU A 122 0.74 10.07 3.35
N LEU A 123 0.98 11.38 3.31
CA LEU A 123 0.52 12.25 2.23
C LEU A 123 1.04 11.82 0.86
N THR A 124 2.29 11.33 0.79
CA THR A 124 2.88 10.84 -0.48
C THR A 124 2.29 9.50 -0.92
N PHE A 125 2.05 8.58 0.04
CA PHE A 125 1.29 7.36 -0.22
C PHE A 125 -0.10 7.71 -0.75
N TRP A 126 -0.80 8.63 -0.10
CA TRP A 126 -2.15 9.03 -0.49
C TRP A 126 -2.22 9.74 -1.82
N ALA A 127 -1.29 10.65 -2.12
CA ALA A 127 -1.20 11.28 -3.42
C ALA A 127 -0.96 10.25 -4.54
N THR A 128 -0.18 9.20 -4.27
CA THR A 128 0.06 8.11 -5.23
C THR A 128 -1.19 7.26 -5.43
N VAL A 129 -1.85 6.86 -4.35
CA VAL A 129 -3.11 6.10 -4.38
C VAL A 129 -4.16 6.91 -5.14
N GLN A 130 -4.38 8.16 -4.76
CA GLN A 130 -5.31 9.07 -5.43
C GLN A 130 -4.99 9.21 -6.92
N LYS A 131 -3.72 9.34 -7.31
CA LYS A 131 -3.34 9.43 -8.73
C LYS A 131 -3.65 8.16 -9.52
N ILE A 132 -3.32 6.98 -8.98
CA ILE A 132 -3.63 5.70 -9.64
C ILE A 132 -5.13 5.49 -9.81
N LEU A 133 -5.93 6.04 -8.90
CA LEU A 133 -7.38 5.97 -8.92
C LEU A 133 -8.04 7.01 -9.82
N LEU A 134 -7.48 8.23 -9.87
CA LEU A 134 -8.00 9.33 -10.68
C LEU A 134 -7.55 9.28 -12.15
N ASP A 135 -6.40 8.68 -12.45
CA ASP A 135 -5.90 8.51 -13.83
C ASP A 135 -6.81 7.59 -14.67
N GLY A 136 -7.81 6.92 -14.06
CA GLY A 136 -8.89 6.22 -14.77
C GLY A 136 -10.23 6.96 -14.82
N THR A 137 -10.52 7.88 -13.89
CA THR A 137 -11.77 8.66 -13.87
C THR A 137 -11.63 9.81 -12.87
N VAL A 138 -12.08 11.00 -13.26
CA VAL A 138 -12.32 12.20 -12.42
C VAL A 138 -11.26 13.30 -12.53
N LYS A 139 -11.66 14.30 -13.33
CA LYS A 139 -11.19 15.68 -13.33
C LYS A 139 -10.99 16.21 -11.89
N GLN A 140 -9.80 16.73 -11.65
CA GLN A 140 -9.52 17.98 -10.92
C GLN A 140 -10.39 18.22 -9.67
N PHE A 141 -9.90 17.81 -8.50
CA PHE A 141 -10.32 18.44 -7.26
C PHE A 141 -9.58 19.77 -7.12
N GLU A 142 -10.34 20.85 -7.27
CA GLU A 142 -9.92 22.20 -6.93
C GLU A 142 -9.52 22.27 -5.46
N LYS A 143 -8.41 22.98 -5.21
CA LYS A 143 -7.91 23.29 -3.87
C LYS A 143 -8.99 24.05 -3.09
N VAL A 144 -9.33 23.56 -1.91
CA VAL A 144 -9.98 24.39 -0.89
C VAL A 144 -8.88 24.84 0.08
N TYR A 145 -8.77 26.16 0.22
CA TYR A 145 -7.83 26.88 1.08
C TYR A 145 -8.21 26.77 2.56
#